data_AF-A0A1G0ZV32-F1
#
_entry.id   AF-A0A1G0ZV32-F1
#
_cell.length_a   1.000
_cell.length_b   1.000
_cell.length_c   1.000
_cell.angle_alpha   90.00
_cell.angle_beta   90.00
_cell.angle_gamma   90.00
#
_symmetry.space_group_name_H-M   'P 1'
#
loop_
_entity.id
_entity.type
_entity.pdbx_description
1 polymer ?
#
loop_
_entity_poly.entity_id
_entity_poly.type
_entity_poly.pdbx_seq_one_letter_code
_entity_poly.pdbx_strand_id
1 'polypeptide(L)'
;MSAVSEWVVREYFETCGFLVQQPCKYENSGRRKREPGEDIDLLVVHPARAVHALPDRIVWTTDDLRHVARAVVGIRGWHTERFYVSTIEQTPDILRFVEPKALLFAGQQLGPGPLAKILCLPRLPASGELKADTIRVLREKGVDGVISFATILIELIRSVSVNRNYAKSDLLQVVRLLKTYDLIKDVQLDLFGRRIRHEVAPVEPGDA
;
A
#
# COMPACT_ATOMS: atom_id res chain seq x y z
N MET A 1 -13.50 9.75 -5.81
CA MET A 1 -12.15 10.14 -5.34
C MET A 1 -11.21 8.93 -5.18
N SER A 2 -11.42 7.81 -5.91
CA SER A 2 -10.56 6.62 -5.88
C SER A 2 -9.27 6.80 -6.70
N ALA A 3 -9.30 7.60 -7.76
CA ALA A 3 -8.19 7.76 -8.72
C ALA A 3 -6.83 8.06 -8.07
N VAL A 4 -6.76 8.97 -7.09
CA VAL A 4 -5.49 9.28 -6.41
C VAL A 4 -4.96 8.07 -5.63
N SER A 5 -5.85 7.30 -5.01
CA SER A 5 -5.46 6.09 -4.25
C SER A 5 -4.86 5.05 -5.19
N GLU A 6 -5.48 4.83 -6.34
CA GLU A 6 -4.98 3.93 -7.39
C GLU A 6 -3.67 4.42 -7.98
N TRP A 7 -3.52 5.72 -8.25
CA TRP A 7 -2.27 6.29 -8.79
C TRP A 7 -1.11 6.10 -7.82
N VAL A 8 -1.32 6.37 -6.54
CA VAL A 8 -0.31 6.16 -5.49
C VAL A 8 0.09 4.69 -5.39
N VAL A 9 -0.88 3.77 -5.38
CA VAL A 9 -0.61 2.33 -5.26
C VAL A 9 0.07 1.80 -6.53
N ARG A 10 -0.34 2.25 -7.72
CA ARG A 10 0.33 1.92 -8.99
C ARG A 10 1.79 2.32 -8.94
N GLU A 11 2.08 3.59 -8.67
CA GLU A 11 3.45 4.11 -8.67
C GLU A 11 4.34 3.35 -7.67
N TYR A 12 3.76 2.95 -6.53
CA TYR A 12 4.44 2.12 -5.55
C TYR A 12 4.84 0.75 -6.10
N PHE A 13 3.92 0.02 -6.73
CA PHE A 13 4.23 -1.27 -7.33
C PHE A 13 5.24 -1.13 -8.48
N GLU A 14 5.10 -0.11 -9.33
CA GLU A 14 6.04 0.18 -10.42
C GLU A 14 7.46 0.49 -9.89
N THR A 15 7.55 1.29 -8.83
CA THR A 15 8.81 1.57 -8.12
C THR A 15 9.45 0.29 -7.55
N CYS A 16 8.62 -0.65 -7.09
CA CYS A 16 9.07 -1.97 -6.62
C CYS A 16 9.47 -2.93 -7.76
N GLY A 17 9.34 -2.53 -9.03
CA GLY A 17 9.72 -3.32 -10.20
C GLY A 17 8.60 -4.19 -10.77
N PHE A 18 7.34 -3.93 -10.41
CA PHE A 18 6.19 -4.59 -11.01
C PHE A 18 5.72 -3.86 -12.28
N LEU A 19 5.25 -4.63 -13.25
CA LEU A 19 4.40 -4.14 -14.33
C LEU A 19 2.96 -4.12 -13.81
N VAL A 20 2.28 -2.99 -13.97
CA VAL A 20 0.94 -2.75 -13.40
C VAL A 20 -0.07 -2.52 -14.52
N GLN A 21 -1.18 -3.24 -14.46
CA GLN A 21 -2.31 -3.09 -15.38
C GLN A 21 -3.59 -2.78 -14.61
N GLN A 22 -4.34 -1.78 -15.07
CA GLN A 22 -5.74 -1.59 -14.68
C GLN A 22 -6.63 -2.37 -15.65
N PRO A 23 -7.34 -3.42 -15.21
CA PRO A 23 -8.18 -4.22 -16.10
C PRO A 23 -9.38 -3.43 -16.66
N CYS A 24 -9.94 -2.50 -15.88
CA CYS A 24 -11.02 -1.62 -16.33
C CYS A 24 -10.62 -0.15 -16.12
N LYS A 25 -10.73 0.67 -17.17
CA LYS A 25 -10.41 2.12 -17.12
C LYS A 25 -11.65 3.02 -16.99
N TYR A 26 -12.84 2.44 -17.02
CA TYR A 26 -14.11 3.16 -16.96
C TYR A 26 -15.03 2.44 -15.96
N GLU A 27 -15.89 3.21 -15.29
CA GLU A 27 -16.99 2.68 -14.49
C GLU A 27 -18.30 2.85 -15.26
N ASN A 28 -18.94 1.73 -15.62
CA ASN A 28 -20.22 1.76 -16.32
C ASN A 28 -21.37 1.66 -15.32
N SER A 29 -21.82 2.82 -14.81
CA SER A 29 -22.93 2.91 -13.85
C SER A 29 -24.30 2.45 -14.40
N GLY A 30 -24.43 2.24 -15.71
CA GLY A 30 -25.69 1.85 -16.37
C GLY A 30 -25.90 0.35 -16.58
N ARG A 31 -24.93 -0.52 -16.25
CA ARG A 31 -25.02 -1.96 -16.57
C ARG A 31 -25.46 -2.78 -15.36
N ARG A 32 -26.49 -3.62 -15.53
CA ARG A 32 -27.02 -4.49 -14.45
C ARG A 32 -26.04 -5.56 -13.96
N LYS A 33 -25.03 -5.91 -14.77
CA LYS A 33 -24.04 -6.95 -14.45
C LYS A 33 -22.64 -6.33 -14.53
N ARG A 34 -21.94 -6.31 -13.40
CA ARG A 34 -20.52 -5.97 -13.36
C ARG A 34 -19.68 -7.01 -14.07
N GLU A 35 -18.71 -6.55 -14.83
CA GLU A 35 -17.72 -7.45 -15.42
C GLU A 35 -16.68 -7.86 -14.36
N PRO A 36 -16.13 -9.09 -14.40
CA PRO A 36 -15.16 -9.54 -13.40
C PRO A 36 -13.92 -8.64 -13.29
N GLY A 37 -13.55 -7.92 -14.35
CA GLY A 37 -12.46 -6.94 -14.33
C GLY A 37 -12.78 -5.67 -13.56
N GLU A 38 -14.05 -5.31 -13.37
CA GLU A 38 -14.47 -4.13 -12.59
C GLU A 38 -14.33 -4.34 -11.08
N ASP A 39 -14.20 -5.60 -10.66
CA ASP A 39 -14.02 -5.97 -9.25
C ASP A 39 -12.53 -5.98 -8.84
N ILE A 40 -11.60 -5.67 -9.76
CA ILE A 40 -10.14 -5.66 -9.55
C ILE A 40 -9.59 -4.27 -9.85
N ASP A 41 -8.92 -3.66 -8.87
CA ASP A 41 -8.30 -2.34 -9.08
C ASP A 41 -7.02 -2.45 -9.91
N LEU A 42 -6.10 -3.36 -9.53
CA LEU A 42 -4.85 -3.57 -10.27
C LEU A 42 -4.49 -5.05 -10.41
N LEU A 43 -3.88 -5.37 -11.55
CA LEU A 43 -3.14 -6.61 -11.79
C LEU A 43 -1.65 -6.26 -11.85
N VAL A 44 -0.83 -7.00 -11.10
CA VAL A 44 0.61 -6.72 -11.02
C VAL A 44 1.45 -7.96 -11.29
N VAL A 45 2.55 -7.79 -12.02
CA VAL A 45 3.51 -8.85 -12.36
C VAL A 45 4.92 -8.35 -12.15
N HIS A 46 5.73 -9.08 -11.40
CA HIS A 46 7.15 -8.81 -11.27
C HIS A 46 7.93 -9.69 -12.26
N PRO A 47 8.40 -9.14 -13.41
CA PRO A 47 8.96 -9.94 -14.50
C PRO A 47 10.28 -10.63 -14.14
N ALA A 48 11.01 -10.12 -13.14
CA ALA A 48 12.28 -10.67 -12.69
C ALA A 48 12.11 -11.81 -11.65
N ARG A 49 10.88 -12.20 -11.29
CA ARG A 49 10.62 -13.19 -10.22
C ARG A 49 10.02 -14.47 -10.79
N ALA A 50 10.82 -15.52 -10.82
CA ALA A 50 10.39 -16.86 -11.21
C ALA A 50 9.73 -17.62 -10.05
N VAL A 51 10.13 -17.33 -8.80
CA VAL A 51 9.62 -18.01 -7.61
C VAL A 51 8.52 -17.17 -6.98
N HIS A 52 7.38 -17.81 -6.73
CA HIS A 52 6.26 -17.23 -6.01
C HIS A 52 6.20 -17.83 -4.60
N ALA A 53 6.45 -17.01 -3.58
CA ALA A 53 6.34 -17.40 -2.19
C ALA A 53 5.67 -16.28 -1.40
N LEU A 54 4.71 -16.67 -0.55
CA LEU A 54 3.94 -15.74 0.27
C LEU A 54 4.44 -15.80 1.72
N PRO A 55 4.59 -14.67 2.41
CA PRO A 55 4.87 -14.67 3.84
C PRO A 55 3.72 -15.29 4.65
N ASP A 56 4.03 -15.94 5.77
CA ASP A 56 3.02 -16.52 6.68
C ASP A 56 2.17 -15.46 7.39
N ARG A 57 2.67 -14.22 7.50
CA ARG A 57 1.95 -13.08 8.08
C ARG A 57 1.06 -12.42 7.03
N ILE A 58 -0.10 -11.91 7.44
CA ILE A 58 -0.98 -11.16 6.52
C ILE A 58 -0.52 -9.70 6.32
N VAL A 59 0.11 -9.08 7.32
CA VAL A 59 0.52 -7.67 7.21
C VAL A 59 1.88 -7.63 6.55
N TRP A 60 1.94 -7.11 5.33
CA TRP A 60 3.13 -7.12 4.49
C TRP A 60 3.83 -5.75 4.49
N THR A 61 5.15 -5.83 4.35
CA THR A 61 6.06 -4.72 4.09
C THR A 61 6.50 -4.74 2.63
N THR A 62 7.21 -3.69 2.17
CA THR A 62 7.78 -3.71 0.81
C THR A 62 8.72 -4.89 0.58
N ASP A 63 9.45 -5.34 1.62
CA ASP A 63 10.41 -6.44 1.49
C ASP A 63 9.72 -7.77 1.18
N ASP A 64 8.53 -7.98 1.75
CA ASP A 64 7.69 -9.16 1.52
C ASP A 64 7.29 -9.30 0.03
N LEU A 65 7.16 -8.17 -0.69
CA LEU A 65 6.81 -8.16 -2.11
C LEU A 65 7.92 -8.71 -3.01
N ARG A 66 9.18 -8.78 -2.54
CA ARG A 66 10.31 -9.30 -3.36
C ARG A 66 10.10 -10.76 -3.79
N HIS A 67 9.29 -11.50 -3.05
CA HIS A 67 8.98 -12.91 -3.31
C HIS A 67 7.63 -13.12 -4.02
N VAL A 68 6.90 -12.04 -4.30
CA VAL A 68 5.61 -12.07 -4.99
C VAL A 68 5.82 -11.86 -6.49
N ALA A 69 5.64 -12.93 -7.27
CA ALA A 69 5.77 -12.84 -8.73
C ALA A 69 4.56 -12.16 -9.39
N ARG A 70 3.34 -12.39 -8.87
CA ARG A 70 2.09 -11.91 -9.47
C ARG A 70 1.03 -11.70 -8.39
N ALA A 71 0.23 -10.66 -8.55
CA ALA A 71 -0.86 -10.40 -7.62
C ALA A 71 -2.07 -9.72 -8.28
N VAL A 72 -3.22 -9.95 -7.65
CA VAL A 72 -4.44 -9.15 -7.79
C VAL A 72 -4.49 -8.21 -6.60
N VAL A 73 -4.72 -6.92 -6.86
CA VAL A 73 -4.72 -5.88 -5.84
C VAL A 73 -6.10 -5.24 -5.74
N GLY A 74 -6.66 -5.26 -4.53
CA GLY A 74 -7.80 -4.43 -4.14
C GLY A 74 -7.33 -3.20 -3.37
N ILE A 75 -7.94 -2.05 -3.59
CA ILE A 75 -7.54 -0.75 -3.03
C ILE A 75 -8.72 -0.14 -2.28
N ARG A 76 -8.55 0.02 -0.97
CA ARG A 76 -9.42 0.86 -0.16
C ARG A 76 -8.83 2.25 -0.05
N GLY A 77 -9.55 3.24 -0.56
CA GLY A 77 -9.08 4.63 -0.59
C GLY A 77 -8.60 5.16 0.76
N TRP A 78 -7.56 5.99 0.72
CA TRP A 78 -6.85 6.53 1.89
C TRP A 78 -7.70 7.36 2.85
N HIS A 79 -8.82 7.91 2.37
CA HIS A 79 -9.70 8.83 3.12
C HIS A 79 -10.55 8.14 4.19
N THR A 80 -10.49 6.81 4.30
CA THR A 80 -11.16 6.08 5.38
C THR A 80 -10.23 5.94 6.58
N GLU A 81 -10.72 6.19 7.78
CA GLU A 81 -9.85 6.31 8.97
C GLU A 81 -9.14 4.99 9.32
N ARG A 82 -9.94 3.95 9.56
CA ARG A 82 -9.49 2.65 10.05
C ARG A 82 -10.38 1.56 9.49
N PHE A 83 -9.73 0.49 9.07
CA PHE A 83 -10.40 -0.68 8.53
C PHE A 83 -10.77 -1.65 9.65
N TYR A 84 -12.06 -1.96 9.80
CA TYR A 84 -12.58 -2.88 10.82
C TYR A 84 -13.38 -4.01 10.18
N VAL A 85 -13.65 -5.09 10.94
CA VAL A 85 -14.55 -6.17 10.50
C VAL A 85 -15.91 -5.63 10.10
N SER A 86 -16.46 -4.66 10.84
CA SER A 86 -17.73 -4.00 10.50
C SER A 86 -17.71 -3.31 9.13
N THR A 87 -16.55 -2.87 8.64
CA THR A 87 -16.41 -2.32 7.29
C THR A 87 -16.64 -3.39 6.22
N ILE A 88 -16.22 -4.63 6.47
CA ILE A 88 -16.49 -5.77 5.57
C ILE A 88 -17.98 -6.10 5.56
N GLU A 89 -18.63 -6.04 6.73
CA GLU A 89 -20.07 -6.32 6.86
C GLU A 89 -20.92 -5.25 6.15
N GLN A 90 -20.55 -3.97 6.31
CA GLN A 90 -21.24 -2.84 5.68
C GLN A 90 -20.96 -2.72 4.18
N THR A 91 -19.80 -3.18 3.72
CA THR A 91 -19.38 -3.06 2.32
C THR A 91 -18.65 -4.34 1.90
N PRO A 92 -19.38 -5.45 1.66
CA PRO A 92 -18.79 -6.73 1.27
C PRO A 92 -18.09 -6.65 -0.09
N ASP A 93 -18.51 -5.70 -0.93
CA ASP A 93 -17.95 -5.46 -2.25
C ASP A 93 -16.43 -5.23 -2.26
N ILE A 94 -15.84 -4.81 -1.14
CA ILE A 94 -14.40 -4.57 -0.99
C ILE A 94 -13.55 -5.82 -1.18
N LEU A 95 -14.13 -7.02 -1.01
CA LEU A 95 -13.45 -8.29 -1.16
C LEU A 95 -13.82 -9.01 -2.47
N ARG A 96 -14.48 -8.33 -3.41
CA ARG A 96 -14.87 -8.97 -4.68
C ARG A 96 -13.68 -9.37 -5.55
N PHE A 97 -12.56 -8.67 -5.42
CA PHE A 97 -11.32 -9.01 -6.12
C PHE A 97 -10.76 -10.39 -5.74
N VAL A 98 -11.14 -10.95 -4.58
CA VAL A 98 -10.74 -12.31 -4.17
C VAL A 98 -11.76 -13.39 -4.54
N GLU A 99 -12.90 -13.02 -5.13
CA GLU A 99 -13.90 -13.98 -5.56
C GLU A 99 -13.40 -14.83 -6.74
N PRO A 100 -13.88 -16.09 -6.87
CA PRO A 100 -13.43 -16.98 -7.94
C PRO A 100 -13.55 -16.38 -9.35
N LYS A 101 -14.57 -15.57 -9.62
CA LYS A 101 -14.76 -14.92 -10.93
C LYS A 101 -13.67 -13.91 -11.24
N ALA A 102 -13.31 -13.08 -10.27
CA ALA A 102 -12.23 -12.10 -10.39
C ALA A 102 -10.88 -12.81 -10.57
N LEU A 103 -10.62 -13.86 -9.78
CA LEU A 103 -9.38 -14.63 -9.88
C LEU A 103 -9.23 -15.38 -11.21
N LEU A 104 -10.33 -15.93 -11.74
CA LEU A 104 -10.33 -16.55 -13.07
C LEU A 104 -10.01 -15.53 -14.16
N PHE A 105 -10.63 -14.36 -14.12
CA PHE A 105 -10.33 -13.27 -15.05
C PHE A 105 -8.86 -12.82 -14.94
N ALA A 106 -8.35 -12.63 -13.72
CA ALA A 106 -6.96 -12.29 -13.48
C ALA A 106 -5.99 -13.35 -14.03
N GLY A 107 -6.31 -14.64 -13.85
CA GLY A 107 -5.52 -15.74 -14.40
C GLY A 107 -5.50 -15.78 -15.93
N GLN A 108 -6.61 -15.40 -16.58
CA GLN A 108 -6.65 -15.26 -18.05
C GLN A 108 -5.78 -14.10 -18.56
N GLN A 109 -5.68 -13.02 -17.79
CA GLN A 109 -4.87 -11.85 -18.14
C GLN A 109 -3.38 -12.04 -17.84
N LEU A 110 -3.05 -12.62 -16.67
CA LEU A 110 -1.68 -12.76 -16.16
C LEU A 110 -1.02 -14.11 -16.50
N GLY A 111 -1.77 -15.01 -17.13
CA GLY A 111 -1.34 -16.38 -17.44
C GLY A 111 -1.38 -17.32 -16.23
N PRO A 112 -1.05 -18.61 -16.45
CA PRO A 112 -1.27 -19.67 -15.47
C PRO A 112 -0.32 -19.62 -14.27
N GLY A 113 -0.80 -20.04 -13.10
CA GLY A 113 -0.05 -20.27 -11.87
C GLY A 113 -0.51 -19.41 -10.69
N PRO A 114 0.27 -19.33 -9.60
CA PRO A 114 -0.20 -18.73 -8.36
C PRO A 114 -0.33 -17.20 -8.45
N LEU A 115 -1.37 -16.68 -7.80
CA LEU A 115 -1.72 -15.27 -7.70
C LEU A 115 -1.87 -14.89 -6.23
N ALA A 116 -1.08 -13.91 -5.78
CA ALA A 116 -1.28 -13.31 -4.48
C ALA A 116 -2.50 -12.39 -4.51
N LYS A 117 -3.23 -12.32 -3.40
CA LYS A 117 -4.39 -11.44 -3.20
C LYS A 117 -4.02 -10.38 -2.19
N ILE A 118 -3.72 -9.18 -2.67
CA ILE A 118 -3.22 -8.06 -1.87
C ILE A 118 -4.30 -7.03 -1.67
N LEU A 119 -4.52 -6.62 -0.42
CA LEU A 119 -5.45 -5.55 -0.07
C LEU A 119 -4.68 -4.33 0.44
N CYS A 120 -4.77 -3.21 -0.27
CA CYS A 120 -4.22 -1.94 0.15
C CYS A 120 -5.24 -1.19 1.01
N LEU A 121 -4.89 -0.87 2.25
CA LEU A 121 -5.79 -0.25 3.22
C LEU A 121 -5.17 1.02 3.82
N PRO A 122 -5.95 2.01 4.24
CA PRO A 122 -5.41 3.21 4.89
C PRO A 122 -4.67 2.86 6.18
N ARG A 123 -5.38 2.24 7.13
CA ARG A 123 -4.82 1.83 8.42
C ARG A 123 -5.59 0.65 9.00
N LEU A 124 -4.86 -0.29 9.58
CA LEU A 124 -5.43 -1.31 10.46
C LEU A 124 -5.71 -0.71 11.86
N PRO A 125 -6.54 -1.36 12.69
CA PRO A 125 -6.77 -0.93 14.07
C PRO A 125 -5.44 -0.85 14.84
N ALA A 126 -5.30 0.15 15.73
CA ALA A 126 -4.02 0.53 16.32
C ALA A 126 -3.33 -0.60 17.11
N SER A 127 -4.07 -1.42 17.86
CA SER A 127 -3.54 -2.57 18.62
C SER A 127 -4.68 -3.30 19.34
N GLY A 128 -4.44 -4.57 19.75
CA GLY A 128 -5.35 -5.37 20.57
C GLY A 128 -6.11 -6.46 19.80
N GLU A 129 -7.13 -7.03 20.46
CA GLU A 129 -7.98 -8.11 19.92
C GLU A 129 -8.63 -7.74 18.59
N LEU A 130 -9.11 -6.51 18.46
CA LEU A 130 -9.72 -6.00 17.22
C LEU A 130 -8.82 -6.10 15.98
N LYS A 131 -7.51 -5.89 16.14
CA LYS A 131 -6.55 -6.04 15.05
C LYS A 131 -6.39 -7.52 14.67
N ALA A 132 -6.29 -8.40 15.66
CA ALA A 132 -6.18 -9.84 15.44
C ALA A 132 -7.45 -10.40 14.78
N ASP A 133 -8.63 -9.97 15.22
CA ASP A 133 -9.91 -10.34 14.64
C ASP A 133 -10.03 -9.87 13.19
N THR A 134 -9.65 -8.62 12.90
CA THR A 134 -9.66 -8.09 11.53
C THR A 134 -8.72 -8.89 10.61
N ILE A 135 -7.52 -9.22 11.10
CA ILE A 135 -6.55 -10.06 10.39
C ILE A 135 -7.11 -11.46 10.13
N ARG A 136 -7.75 -12.06 11.14
CA ARG A 136 -8.37 -13.39 11.03
C ARG A 136 -9.45 -13.39 9.95
N VAL A 137 -10.37 -12.44 10.01
CA VAL A 137 -11.47 -12.32 9.04
C VAL A 137 -10.94 -12.10 7.62
N LEU A 138 -9.93 -11.25 7.44
CA LEU A 138 -9.33 -11.02 6.11
C LEU A 138 -8.71 -12.30 5.53
N ARG A 139 -8.01 -13.09 6.38
CA ARG A 139 -7.44 -14.38 5.98
C ARG A 139 -8.54 -15.39 5.62
N GLU A 140 -9.58 -15.50 6.44
CA GLU A 140 -10.73 -16.39 6.19
C GLU A 140 -11.46 -16.04 4.88
N LYS A 141 -11.50 -14.76 4.53
CA LYS A 141 -12.06 -14.30 3.26
C LYS A 141 -11.13 -14.51 2.07
N GLY A 142 -9.90 -14.98 2.28
CA GLY A 142 -8.94 -15.34 1.23
C GLY A 142 -7.94 -14.25 0.87
N VAL A 143 -7.83 -13.17 1.64
CA VAL A 143 -6.77 -12.17 1.46
C VAL A 143 -5.45 -12.76 1.94
N ASP A 144 -4.45 -12.75 1.06
CA ASP A 144 -3.11 -13.28 1.36
C ASP A 144 -2.25 -12.23 2.08
N GLY A 145 -2.38 -10.98 1.66
CA GLY A 145 -1.54 -9.87 2.12
C GLY A 145 -2.27 -8.55 2.24
N VAL A 146 -1.87 -7.75 3.22
CA VAL A 146 -2.38 -6.40 3.47
C VAL A 146 -1.21 -5.44 3.53
N ILE A 147 -1.29 -4.35 2.76
CA ILE A 147 -0.30 -3.28 2.76
C ILE A 147 -0.99 -1.97 3.15
N SER A 148 -0.40 -1.25 4.12
CA SER A 148 -0.95 0.02 4.54
C SER A 148 -0.52 1.17 3.61
N PHE A 149 -1.37 2.20 3.46
CA PHE A 149 -0.97 3.42 2.76
C PHE A 149 0.25 4.08 3.41
N ALA A 150 0.41 3.97 4.72
CA ALA A 150 1.62 4.43 5.39
C ALA A 150 2.87 3.71 4.86
N THR A 151 2.83 2.38 4.73
CA THR A 151 3.93 1.59 4.13
C THR A 151 4.23 2.04 2.71
N ILE A 152 3.19 2.19 1.89
CA ILE A 152 3.29 2.63 0.49
C ILE A 152 3.97 4.00 0.38
N LEU A 153 3.48 4.99 1.14
CA LEU A 153 4.00 6.36 1.10
C LEU A 153 5.42 6.44 1.63
N ILE A 154 5.75 5.72 2.70
CA ILE A 154 7.11 5.66 3.25
C ILE A 154 8.09 5.11 2.20
N GLU A 155 7.70 4.07 1.47
CA GLU A 155 8.55 3.51 0.42
C GLU A 155 8.73 4.48 -0.75
N LEU A 156 7.65 5.11 -1.21
CA LEU A 156 7.71 6.12 -2.28
C LEU A 156 8.59 7.31 -1.90
N ILE A 157 8.48 7.79 -0.66
CA ILE A 157 9.35 8.86 -0.15
C ILE A 157 10.81 8.38 -0.19
N ARG A 158 11.10 7.17 0.32
CA ARG A 158 12.46 6.61 0.34
C ARG A 158 13.06 6.41 -1.05
N SER A 159 12.27 5.97 -2.03
CA SER A 159 12.74 5.68 -3.39
C SER A 159 13.05 6.93 -4.21
N VAL A 160 12.42 8.07 -3.87
CA VAL A 160 12.60 9.34 -4.56
C VAL A 160 13.88 10.05 -4.10
N SER A 161 14.73 10.36 -5.07
CA SER A 161 15.99 11.08 -4.90
C SER A 161 15.92 12.46 -5.55
N VAL A 162 16.34 13.50 -4.83
CA VAL A 162 16.32 14.91 -5.31
C VAL A 162 17.14 15.13 -6.59
N ASN A 163 18.13 14.27 -6.86
CA ASN A 163 19.04 14.39 -8.00
C ASN A 163 18.59 13.59 -9.24
N ARG A 164 17.40 12.95 -9.21
CA ARG A 164 16.85 12.20 -10.34
C ARG A 164 15.72 12.96 -11.02
N ASN A 165 15.53 12.72 -12.32
CA ASN A 165 14.42 13.27 -13.07
C ASN A 165 13.24 12.28 -13.11
N TYR A 166 12.08 12.71 -12.62
CA TYR A 166 10.84 11.93 -12.61
C TYR A 166 9.80 12.50 -13.57
N ALA A 167 10.20 13.11 -14.71
CA ALA A 167 9.31 13.84 -15.62
C ALA A 167 8.11 13.04 -16.17
N LYS A 168 8.06 11.72 -15.98
CA LYS A 168 6.96 10.85 -16.39
C LYS A 168 5.99 10.51 -15.26
N SER A 169 6.24 10.96 -14.03
CA SER A 169 5.35 10.77 -12.88
C SER A 169 5.20 12.06 -12.10
N ASP A 170 4.02 12.67 -12.20
CA ASP A 170 3.67 13.88 -11.45
C ASP A 170 3.74 13.60 -9.93
N LEU A 171 3.34 12.41 -9.48
CA LEU A 171 3.40 12.03 -8.08
C LEU A 171 4.84 12.03 -7.55
N LEU A 172 5.77 11.36 -8.26
CA LEU A 172 7.17 11.33 -7.84
C LEU A 172 7.83 12.70 -7.94
N GLN A 173 7.42 13.56 -8.88
CA GLN A 173 7.88 14.94 -8.94
C GLN A 173 7.37 15.79 -7.77
N VAL A 174 6.12 15.61 -7.34
CA VAL A 174 5.62 16.26 -6.13
C VAL A 174 6.40 15.80 -4.90
N VAL A 175 6.65 14.49 -4.75
CA VAL A 175 7.48 13.98 -3.65
C VAL A 175 8.89 14.56 -3.70
N ARG A 176 9.50 14.66 -4.89
CA ARG A 176 10.82 15.27 -5.11
C ARG A 176 10.82 16.75 -4.73
N LEU A 177 9.80 17.51 -5.10
CA LEU A 177 9.64 18.91 -4.74
C LEU A 177 9.61 19.06 -3.22
N LEU A 178 8.75 18.29 -2.54
CA LEU A 178 8.63 18.32 -1.08
C LEU A 178 9.95 17.97 -0.38
N LYS A 179 10.71 16.99 -0.90
CA LYS A 179 12.05 16.67 -0.40
C LYS A 179 13.08 17.79 -0.64
N THR A 180 13.01 18.44 -1.80
CA THR A 180 13.98 19.49 -2.19
C THR A 180 13.88 20.72 -1.28
N TYR A 181 12.68 20.98 -0.75
CA TYR A 181 12.41 22.07 0.20
C TYR A 181 12.38 21.61 1.67
N ASP A 182 12.90 20.41 1.97
CA ASP A 182 12.96 19.83 3.32
C ASP A 182 11.59 19.73 4.05
N LEU A 183 10.48 19.71 3.30
CA LEU A 183 9.12 19.60 3.85
C LEU A 183 8.78 18.17 4.27
N ILE A 184 9.49 17.17 3.75
CA ILE A 184 9.38 15.77 4.13
C ILE A 184 10.78 15.23 4.35
N LYS A 185 11.03 14.69 5.55
CA LYS A 185 12.29 14.01 5.91
C LYS A 185 12.15 12.51 5.70
N ASP A 186 13.26 11.85 5.40
CA ASP A 186 13.29 10.40 5.44
C ASP A 186 13.01 9.94 6.88
N VAL A 187 11.98 9.09 7.04
CA VAL A 187 11.40 8.66 8.34
C VAL A 187 12.44 8.04 9.31
N GLN A 188 13.64 7.70 8.84
CA GLN A 188 14.72 7.23 9.72
C GLN A 188 15.36 8.32 10.58
N LEU A 189 15.24 9.60 10.27
CA LEU A 189 15.95 10.66 11.00
C LEU A 189 15.25 11.12 12.29
N ASP A 190 13.98 10.74 12.52
CA ASP A 190 13.25 11.14 13.73
C ASP A 190 13.49 10.23 14.95
N LEU A 191 14.21 9.10 14.79
CA LEU A 191 14.56 8.21 15.91
C LEU A 191 15.67 8.77 16.82
N PHE A 192 16.45 9.75 16.35
CA PHE A 192 17.53 10.37 17.12
C PHE A 192 17.28 11.85 17.46
N GLY A 193 16.13 12.39 17.05
CA GLY A 193 15.80 13.82 17.15
C GLY A 193 15.04 14.23 18.41
N ARG A 194 15.46 13.79 19.62
CA ARG A 194 15.07 14.47 20.87
C ARG A 194 15.94 14.07 22.07
N ARG A 195 17.15 14.63 22.13
CA ARG A 195 17.75 15.03 23.41
C ARG A 195 17.85 16.55 23.37
N ILE A 196 16.80 17.21 23.83
CA ILE A 196 16.94 18.59 24.32
C ILE A 196 17.88 18.48 25.52
N ARG A 197 19.18 18.77 25.32
CA ARG A 197 20.07 19.07 26.43
C ARG A 197 19.61 20.42 26.95
N HIS A 198 18.89 20.43 28.07
CA HIS A 198 18.85 21.62 28.91
C HIS A 198 20.27 21.82 29.41
N GLU A 199 21.01 22.72 28.75
CA GLU A 199 22.23 23.29 29.29
C GLU A 199 21.79 24.17 30.46
N VAL A 200 21.83 23.60 31.67
CA VAL A 200 21.71 24.36 32.91
C VAL A 200 22.98 25.20 32.98
N ALA A 201 22.83 26.52 32.82
CA ALA A 201 23.92 27.46 33.01
C ALA A 201 24.50 27.30 34.43
N PRO A 202 25.83 27.32 34.59
CA PRO A 202 26.45 27.22 35.90
C PRO A 202 26.13 28.47 36.73
N VAL A 203 25.61 28.25 37.94
CA VAL A 203 25.54 29.28 38.98
C VAL A 203 26.97 29.53 39.45
N GLU A 204 27.50 30.73 39.20
CA GLU A 204 28.80 31.12 39.74
C GLU A 204 28.74 31.26 41.27
N PRO A 205 29.78 30.81 41.98
CA PRO A 205 29.85 30.93 43.43
C PRO A 205 30.35 32.33 43.83
N GLY A 206 29.42 33.14 44.35
CA GLY A 206 29.61 34.05 45.49
C GLY A 206 30.53 35.28 45.35
N ASP A 207 30.03 36.40 45.87
CA ASP A 207 30.86 37.38 46.58
C ASP A 207 30.08 37.89 47.81
N ALA A 208 30.73 37.72 48.97
CA ALA A 208 30.59 38.35 50.30
C ALA A 208 29.21 38.81 50.82
#